data_AF-A0A024T7M3-F1
#
_entry.id   AF-A0A024T7M3-F1
#
_cell.length_a   1.000
_cell.length_b   1.000
_cell.length_c   1.000
_cell.angle_alpha   90.00
_cell.angle_beta   90.00
_cell.angle_gamma   90.00
#
_symmetry.space_group_name_H-M   'P 1'
#
loop_
_entity.id
_entity.type
_entity.pdbx_description
1 polymer ?
#
loop_
_entity_poly.entity_id
_entity_poly.type
_entity_poly.pdbx_seq_one_letter_code
_entity_poly.pdbx_strand_id
1 'polypeptide(L)'
;MEPGPPFPVPDRLPLLGNCAQHLFWLCPEAQTTWTFFLQGFASLVKHPITWDQIVFGSNMAPAPEAPSEAHEDIKTLFHITRSVVLRMLWLHRNELVFGHIQEPNFQRVKILSANYIKTHILSHFGKLWFQGQFSDLFDHIFSLTAAPSPREDSSTQRNVSS
;
A
#
# COMPACT_ATOMS: atom_id res chain seq x y z
N MET A 1 -34.38 21.97 20.50
CA MET A 1 -33.65 21.73 19.23
C MET A 1 -33.63 20.22 19.07
N GLU A 2 -34.59 19.66 18.33
CA GLU A 2 -34.63 18.21 18.10
C GLU A 2 -33.65 17.82 16.99
N PRO A 3 -32.95 16.68 17.10
CA PRO A 3 -32.13 16.18 16.01
C PRO A 3 -33.04 15.68 14.88
N GLY A 4 -32.83 16.20 13.67
CA GLY A 4 -33.57 15.79 12.48
C GLY A 4 -33.38 14.32 12.13
N PRO A 5 -34.27 13.74 11.29
CA PRO A 5 -34.28 12.30 11.03
C PRO A 5 -32.99 11.85 10.31
N PRO A 6 -32.55 10.60 10.52
CA PRO A 6 -31.38 10.06 9.82
C PRO A 6 -31.67 9.99 8.32
N PHE A 7 -30.73 10.46 7.52
CA PHE A 7 -30.78 10.33 6.06
C PHE A 7 -30.95 8.86 5.65
N PRO A 8 -31.75 8.56 4.61
CA PRO A 8 -31.97 7.18 4.18
C PRO A 8 -30.68 6.63 3.57
N VAL A 9 -30.19 5.52 4.12
CA VAL A 9 -29.08 4.75 3.57
C VAL A 9 -29.62 3.84 2.46
N PRO A 10 -29.13 3.92 1.21
CA PRO A 10 -29.57 3.01 0.15
C PRO A 10 -29.04 1.59 0.38
N ASP A 11 -29.96 0.62 0.36
CA ASP A 11 -29.76 -0.82 0.64
C ASP A 11 -28.95 -1.62 -0.41
N ARG A 12 -28.01 -1.03 -1.14
CA ARG A 12 -27.16 -1.80 -2.07
C ARG A 12 -25.70 -1.34 -2.08
N LEU A 13 -24.88 -2.09 -1.32
CA LEU A 13 -23.42 -2.37 -1.43
C LEU A 13 -22.69 -2.16 -0.08
N PRO A 14 -22.49 -3.20 0.74
CA PRO A 14 -21.81 -3.06 2.03
C PRO A 14 -20.27 -3.08 1.93
N LEU A 15 -19.64 -2.58 0.86
CA LEU A 15 -18.17 -2.66 0.70
C LEU A 15 -17.44 -1.38 0.28
N LEU A 16 -18.12 -0.25 0.09
CA LEU A 16 -17.47 1.02 -0.29
C LEU A 16 -18.00 2.18 0.54
N GLY A 17 -17.59 2.25 1.81
CA GLY A 17 -17.73 3.48 2.57
C GLY A 17 -16.96 4.61 1.89
N ASN A 18 -17.64 5.70 1.54
CA ASN A 18 -17.10 6.79 0.73
C ASN A 18 -16.22 7.80 1.49
N CYS A 19 -15.83 7.53 2.74
CA CYS A 19 -14.89 8.40 3.47
C CYS A 19 -13.47 7.82 3.44
N ALA A 20 -12.46 8.68 3.49
CA ALA A 20 -11.05 8.27 3.54
C ALA A 20 -10.77 7.29 4.70
N GLN A 21 -11.49 7.42 5.81
CA GLN A 21 -11.50 6.43 6.89
C GLN A 21 -11.95 5.04 6.39
N HIS A 22 -13.03 4.89 5.63
CA HIS A 22 -13.40 3.56 5.16
C HIS A 22 -12.39 2.95 4.18
N LEU A 23 -11.74 3.78 3.35
CA LEU A 23 -10.71 3.31 2.42
C LEU A 23 -9.42 2.84 3.08
N PHE A 24 -8.99 3.58 4.11
CA PHE A 24 -7.67 3.36 4.72
C PHE A 24 -7.76 2.73 6.11
N TRP A 25 -8.92 2.75 6.78
CA TRP A 25 -9.09 2.36 8.18
C TRP A 25 -10.00 1.15 8.37
N LEU A 26 -11.11 1.03 7.62
CA LEU A 26 -12.16 0.03 7.88
C LEU A 26 -12.27 -1.07 6.83
N CYS A 27 -11.54 -0.98 5.70
CA CYS A 27 -11.44 -2.05 4.72
C CYS A 27 -10.39 -3.10 5.20
N PRO A 28 -10.81 -4.33 5.55
CA PRO A 28 -9.90 -5.38 6.02
C PRO A 28 -8.75 -5.68 5.05
N GLU A 29 -9.01 -5.52 3.75
CA GLU A 29 -8.06 -5.80 2.68
C GLU A 29 -7.01 -4.68 2.53
N ALA A 30 -7.41 -3.43 2.73
CA ALA A 30 -6.48 -2.31 2.84
C ALA A 30 -5.59 -2.50 4.07
N GLN A 31 -6.16 -2.90 5.22
CA GLN A 31 -5.40 -3.22 6.43
C GLN A 31 -4.42 -4.38 6.19
N THR A 32 -4.83 -5.42 5.47
CA THR A 32 -3.95 -6.55 5.09
C THR A 32 -2.81 -6.11 4.18
N THR A 33 -3.07 -5.17 3.26
CA THR A 33 -2.04 -4.59 2.38
C THR A 33 -1.02 -3.81 3.19
N TRP A 34 -1.45 -2.95 4.11
CA TRP A 34 -0.55 -2.23 5.01
C TRP A 34 0.26 -3.16 5.91
N THR A 35 -0.40 -4.12 6.56
CA THR A 35 0.24 -5.07 7.46
C THR A 35 1.41 -5.78 6.77
N PHE A 36 1.23 -6.18 5.51
CA PHE A 36 2.31 -6.78 4.72
C PHE A 36 3.55 -5.88 4.61
N PHE A 37 3.37 -4.59 4.26
CA PHE A 37 4.50 -3.66 4.11
C PHE A 37 5.10 -3.25 5.46
N LEU A 38 4.26 -3.04 6.49
CA LEU A 38 4.70 -2.64 7.83
C LEU A 38 5.51 -3.74 8.53
N GLN A 39 5.25 -5.01 8.21
CA GLN A 39 6.04 -6.13 8.75
C GLN A 39 7.54 -5.98 8.43
N GLY A 40 7.89 -5.42 7.26
CA GLY A 40 9.29 -5.16 6.92
C GLY A 40 9.94 -4.08 7.80
N PHE A 41 9.16 -3.19 8.40
CA PHE A 41 9.64 -2.12 9.27
C PHE A 41 9.74 -2.53 10.74
N ALA A 42 9.26 -3.71 11.13
CA ALA A 42 9.12 -4.10 12.54
C ALA A 42 10.43 -4.03 13.33
N SER A 43 11.57 -4.33 12.69
CA SER A 43 12.91 -4.24 13.30
C SER A 43 13.55 -2.85 13.22
N LEU A 44 12.99 -1.94 12.42
CA LEU A 44 13.56 -0.62 12.12
C LEU A 44 12.96 0.50 12.95
N VAL A 45 11.89 0.22 13.70
CA VAL A 45 11.10 1.21 14.41
C VAL A 45 11.00 0.88 15.89
N LYS A 46 11.02 1.90 16.74
CA LYS A 46 10.96 1.74 18.20
C LYS A 46 9.60 1.20 18.68
N HIS A 47 8.54 1.59 17.98
CA HIS A 47 7.16 1.27 18.35
C HIS A 47 6.38 0.83 17.11
N PRO A 48 5.34 -0.01 17.27
CA PRO A 48 4.45 -0.35 16.17
C PRO A 48 3.95 0.91 15.47
N ILE A 49 4.02 0.91 14.14
CA ILE A 49 3.56 2.03 13.32
C ILE A 49 2.05 2.17 13.48
N THR A 50 1.59 3.36 13.87
CA THR A 50 0.18 3.65 14.06
C THR A 50 -0.47 4.16 12.78
N TRP A 51 -1.79 4.06 12.72
CA TRP A 51 -2.57 4.62 11.62
C TRP A 51 -2.38 6.12 11.45
N ASP A 52 -2.18 6.85 12.55
CA ASP A 52 -1.92 8.29 12.52
C ASP A 52 -0.64 8.60 11.72
N GLN A 53 0.42 7.83 11.94
CA GLN A 53 1.68 7.93 11.21
C GLN A 53 1.54 7.54 9.73
N ILE A 54 0.63 6.61 9.42
CA ILE A 54 0.35 6.17 8.05
C ILE A 54 -0.48 7.21 7.27
N VAL A 55 -1.45 7.85 7.90
CA VAL A 55 -2.41 8.74 7.21
C VAL A 55 -1.94 10.19 7.24
N PHE A 56 -1.59 10.70 8.41
CA PHE A 56 -1.21 12.11 8.60
C PHE A 56 0.28 12.34 8.50
N GLY A 57 1.04 11.25 8.47
CA GLY A 57 2.47 11.30 8.29
C GLY A 57 3.24 11.80 9.49
N SER A 58 2.64 11.72 10.68
CA SER A 58 3.31 11.90 11.96
C SER A 58 4.62 11.12 12.01
N ASN A 59 5.62 11.70 12.69
CA ASN A 59 6.95 11.13 12.72
C ASN A 59 6.94 9.73 13.34
N MET A 60 7.49 8.78 12.60
CA MET A 60 7.90 7.49 13.13
C MET A 60 9.28 7.65 13.78
N ALA A 61 9.48 6.93 14.90
CA ALA A 61 10.75 6.90 15.60
C ALA A 61 11.53 5.65 15.19
N PRO A 62 12.74 5.80 14.60
CA PRO A 62 13.64 4.69 14.34
C PRO A 62 13.94 3.91 15.63
N ALA A 63 14.24 2.62 15.49
CA ALA A 63 14.68 1.78 16.59
C ALA A 63 15.96 2.37 17.23
N PRO A 64 16.08 2.40 18.57
CA PRO A 64 17.24 2.97 19.24
C PRO A 64 18.55 2.22 18.94
N GLU A 65 18.46 0.98 18.48
CA GLU A 65 19.58 0.14 18.03
C GLU A 65 20.08 0.53 16.62
N ALA A 66 19.28 1.28 15.84
CA ALA A 66 19.68 1.73 14.53
C ALA A 66 20.73 2.85 14.63
N PRO A 67 21.80 2.82 13.80
CA PRO A 67 22.80 3.88 13.77
C PRO A 67 22.16 5.25 13.49
N SER A 68 22.65 6.30 14.16
CA SER A 68 22.08 7.66 14.05
C SER A 68 22.04 8.18 12.61
N GLU A 69 23.07 7.85 11.84
CA GLU A 69 23.22 8.16 10.42
C GLU A 69 22.14 7.51 9.55
N ALA A 70 21.51 6.42 10.01
CA ALA A 70 20.45 5.73 9.30
C ALA A 70 19.03 6.22 9.64
N HIS A 71 18.88 7.11 10.64
CA HIS A 71 17.55 7.52 11.11
C HIS A 71 16.75 8.27 10.05
N GLU A 72 17.39 9.18 9.31
CA GLU A 72 16.73 9.92 8.22
C GLU A 72 16.43 9.02 7.02
N ASP A 73 17.28 8.03 6.73
CA ASP A 73 17.03 7.04 5.68
C ASP A 73 15.82 6.17 6.03
N ILE A 74 15.70 5.71 7.28
CA ILE A 74 14.57 4.91 7.78
C ILE A 74 13.26 5.69 7.68
N LYS A 75 13.27 6.98 8.04
CA LYS A 75 12.09 7.86 7.89
C LYS A 75 11.73 8.06 6.43
N THR A 76 12.72 8.33 5.58
CA THR A 76 12.52 8.54 4.14
C THR A 76 11.95 7.30 3.48
N LEU A 77 12.49 6.13 3.80
CA LEU A 77 11.98 4.84 3.36
C LEU A 77 10.53 4.64 3.78
N PHE A 78 10.19 4.92 5.05
CA PHE A 78 8.81 4.84 5.51
C PHE A 78 7.90 5.78 4.73
N HIS A 79 8.31 7.02 4.49
CA HIS A 79 7.54 7.99 3.71
C HIS A 79 7.34 7.56 2.25
N ILE A 80 8.36 6.97 1.60
CA ILE A 80 8.25 6.39 0.27
C ILE A 80 7.21 5.27 0.27
N THR A 81 7.37 4.26 1.14
CA THR A 81 6.44 3.14 1.25
C THR A 81 5.02 3.64 1.50
N ARG A 82 4.87 4.57 2.45
CA ARG A 82 3.58 5.13 2.82
C ARG A 82 2.89 5.79 1.62
N SER A 83 3.60 6.66 0.92
CA SER A 83 3.04 7.43 -0.19
C SER A 83 2.64 6.52 -1.35
N VAL A 84 3.46 5.51 -1.65
CA VAL A 84 3.14 4.54 -2.71
C VAL A 84 1.91 3.71 -2.34
N VAL A 85 1.86 3.11 -1.15
CA VAL A 85 0.76 2.23 -0.76
C VAL A 85 -0.57 3.00 -0.70
N LEU A 86 -0.57 4.22 -0.13
CA LEU A 86 -1.76 5.09 -0.14
C LEU A 86 -2.24 5.37 -1.56
N ARG A 87 -1.32 5.75 -2.46
CA ARG A 87 -1.63 6.04 -3.86
C ARG A 87 -2.22 4.82 -4.56
N MET A 88 -1.65 3.64 -4.36
CA MET A 88 -2.10 2.42 -5.05
C MET A 88 -3.47 1.96 -4.56
N LEU A 89 -3.73 2.04 -3.26
CA LEU A 89 -5.07 1.79 -2.70
C LEU A 89 -6.11 2.79 -3.23
N TRP A 90 -5.74 4.08 -3.30
CA TRP A 90 -6.61 5.12 -3.84
C TRP A 90 -6.96 4.88 -5.31
N LEU A 91 -5.96 4.59 -6.15
CA LEU A 91 -6.18 4.32 -7.57
C LEU A 91 -7.02 3.06 -7.78
N HIS A 92 -6.72 1.98 -7.06
CA HIS A 92 -7.49 0.75 -7.16
C HIS A 92 -8.96 0.94 -6.81
N ARG A 93 -9.25 1.74 -5.78
CA ARG A 93 -10.61 2.11 -5.42
C ARG A 93 -11.29 2.94 -6.50
N ASN A 94 -10.58 3.85 -7.14
CA ASN A 94 -11.14 4.61 -8.26
C ASN A 94 -11.43 3.69 -9.46
N GLU A 95 -10.56 2.72 -9.76
CA GLU A 95 -10.85 1.71 -10.80
C GLU A 95 -12.16 0.97 -10.52
N LEU A 96 -12.44 0.60 -9.25
CA LEU A 96 -13.70 -0.02 -8.85
C LEU A 96 -14.90 0.92 -8.98
N VAL A 97 -14.79 2.13 -8.43
CA VAL A 97 -15.88 3.12 -8.39
C VAL A 97 -16.31 3.55 -9.80
N PHE A 98 -15.36 3.67 -10.73
CA PHE A 98 -15.64 4.04 -12.11
C PHE A 98 -15.87 2.83 -13.03
N GLY A 99 -15.93 1.61 -12.48
CA GLY A 99 -16.25 0.40 -13.23
C GLY A 99 -15.17 -0.04 -14.23
N HIS A 100 -13.93 0.41 -14.07
CA HIS A 100 -12.78 -0.06 -14.87
C HIS A 100 -12.37 -1.49 -14.50
N ILE A 101 -12.65 -1.90 -13.26
CA ILE A 101 -12.52 -3.28 -12.79
C ILE A 101 -13.79 -3.66 -12.03
N GLN A 102 -14.18 -4.93 -12.12
CA GLN A 102 -15.42 -5.42 -11.50
C GLN A 102 -15.23 -5.89 -10.05
N GLU A 103 -14.05 -6.44 -9.74
CA GLU A 103 -13.75 -7.04 -8.45
C GLU A 103 -12.40 -6.52 -7.92
N PRO A 104 -12.25 -6.38 -6.59
CA PRO A 104 -10.99 -5.94 -5.99
C PRO A 104 -9.87 -6.98 -6.19
N ASN A 105 -8.66 -6.50 -6.44
CA ASN A 105 -7.46 -7.31 -6.62
C ASN A 105 -6.30 -6.75 -5.81
N PHE A 106 -6.32 -7.01 -4.50
CA PHE A 106 -5.30 -6.52 -3.57
C PHE A 106 -3.94 -7.18 -3.76
N GLN A 107 -3.87 -8.35 -4.40
CA GLN A 107 -2.58 -8.95 -4.78
C GLN A 107 -1.88 -8.11 -5.85
N ARG A 108 -2.62 -7.65 -6.88
CA ARG A 108 -2.12 -6.68 -7.87
C ARG A 108 -1.67 -5.39 -7.19
N VAL A 109 -2.45 -4.86 -6.23
CA VAL A 109 -2.07 -3.67 -5.45
C VAL A 109 -0.74 -3.86 -4.74
N LYS A 110 -0.53 -5.00 -4.05
CA LYS A 110 0.73 -5.31 -3.35
C LYS A 110 1.91 -5.41 -4.32
N ILE A 111 1.76 -6.16 -5.42
CA ILE A 111 2.84 -6.34 -6.43
C ILE A 111 3.25 -4.99 -7.02
N LEU A 112 2.28 -4.20 -7.47
CA LEU A 112 2.56 -2.90 -8.06
C LEU A 112 3.16 -1.94 -7.03
N SER A 113 2.65 -1.92 -5.80
CA SER A 113 3.22 -1.11 -4.72
C SER A 113 4.68 -1.48 -4.46
N ALA A 114 5.02 -2.77 -4.37
CA ALA A 114 6.39 -3.24 -4.19
C ALA A 114 7.32 -2.77 -5.33
N ASN A 115 6.87 -2.84 -6.58
CA ASN A 115 7.63 -2.37 -7.74
C ASN A 115 7.87 -0.85 -7.72
N TYR A 116 6.85 -0.06 -7.39
CA TYR A 116 7.00 1.40 -7.26
C TYR A 116 7.92 1.77 -6.09
N ILE A 117 7.76 1.14 -4.94
CA ILE A 117 8.64 1.30 -3.78
C ILE A 117 10.09 1.02 -4.18
N LYS A 118 10.34 -0.13 -4.82
CA LYS A 118 11.67 -0.52 -5.31
C LYS A 118 12.27 0.57 -6.20
N THR A 119 11.47 1.08 -7.13
CA THR A 119 11.89 2.10 -8.09
C THR A 119 12.26 3.42 -7.38
N HIS A 120 11.44 3.87 -6.44
CA HIS A 120 11.71 5.10 -5.68
C HIS A 120 12.95 4.96 -4.80
N ILE A 121 13.13 3.82 -4.14
CA ILE A 121 14.31 3.56 -3.31
C ILE A 121 15.57 3.50 -4.17
N LEU A 122 15.54 2.78 -5.30
CA LEU A 122 16.66 2.74 -6.25
C LEU A 122 17.02 4.13 -6.78
N SER A 123 16.01 4.96 -7.04
CA SER A 123 16.21 6.32 -7.51
C SER A 123 16.76 7.25 -6.42
N HIS A 124 16.39 7.05 -5.16
CA HIS A 124 16.77 7.94 -4.06
C HIS A 124 18.11 7.56 -3.43
N PHE A 125 18.28 6.28 -3.08
CA PHE A 125 19.47 5.79 -2.38
C PHE A 125 20.53 5.15 -3.30
N GLY A 126 20.16 4.84 -4.54
CA GLY A 126 21.03 4.15 -5.49
C GLY A 126 21.13 2.64 -5.25
N LYS A 127 21.83 1.94 -6.15
CA LYS A 127 21.92 0.45 -6.14
C LYS A 127 22.74 -0.11 -4.97
N LEU A 128 23.69 0.66 -4.45
CA LEU A 128 24.61 0.22 -3.40
C LEU A 128 23.92 0.08 -2.03
N TRP A 129 22.80 0.77 -1.81
CA TRP A 129 22.03 0.72 -0.56
C TRP A 129 21.35 -0.65 -0.34
N PHE A 130 21.15 -1.44 -1.41
CA PHE A 130 20.55 -2.78 -1.34
C PHE A 130 21.55 -3.87 -0.95
N GLN A 131 22.84 -3.55 -0.83
CA GLN A 131 23.91 -4.49 -0.48
C GLN A 131 24.37 -4.34 0.99
N GLY A 132 23.67 -3.52 1.78
CA GLY A 132 24.02 -3.15 3.15
C GLY A 132 23.04 -3.64 4.23
N GLN A 133 22.97 -2.90 5.33
CA GLN A 133 22.27 -3.26 6.59
C GLN A 133 20.73 -3.42 6.50
N PHE A 134 20.12 -3.25 5.32
CA PHE A 134 18.67 -3.30 5.11
C PHE A 134 18.22 -4.40 4.13
N SER A 135 19.09 -5.36 3.79
CA SER A 135 18.77 -6.46 2.88
C SER A 135 17.50 -7.23 3.28
N ASP A 136 17.29 -7.47 4.57
CA ASP A 136 16.18 -8.31 5.05
C ASP A 136 14.81 -7.65 4.85
N LEU A 137 14.75 -6.32 5.02
CA LEU A 137 13.58 -5.50 4.69
C LEU A 137 13.24 -5.65 3.20
N PHE A 138 14.29 -5.63 2.36
CA PHE A 138 14.16 -5.72 0.93
C PHE A 138 13.77 -7.10 0.43
N ASP A 139 14.27 -8.16 1.05
CA ASP A 139 13.88 -9.52 0.73
C ASP A 139 12.39 -9.74 1.01
N HIS A 140 11.87 -9.21 2.13
CA HIS A 140 10.44 -9.28 2.44
C HIS A 140 9.59 -8.49 1.45
N ILE A 141 9.91 -7.20 1.23
CA ILE A 141 9.11 -6.32 0.35
C ILE A 141 9.23 -6.75 -1.13
N PHE A 142 10.41 -7.20 -1.57
CA PHE A 142 10.67 -7.55 -2.96
C PHE A 142 10.51 -9.01 -3.31
N SER A 143 10.24 -9.89 -2.35
CA SER A 143 9.74 -11.25 -2.62
C SER A 143 8.57 -11.24 -3.61
N LEU A 144 7.73 -10.20 -3.56
CA LEU A 144 6.61 -9.99 -4.48
C LEU A 144 7.01 -9.50 -5.89
N THR A 145 8.19 -8.90 -6.04
CA THR A 145 8.66 -8.36 -7.34
C THR A 145 9.29 -9.44 -8.23
N ALA A 146 9.58 -10.62 -7.68
CA ALA A 146 10.04 -11.78 -8.43
C ALA A 146 8.89 -12.58 -9.07
N ALA A 147 7.64 -12.31 -8.68
CA ALA A 147 6.47 -12.92 -9.30
C ALA A 147 6.23 -12.32 -10.69
N PRO A 148 5.96 -13.14 -11.73
CA PRO A 148 5.61 -12.62 -13.05
C PRO A 148 4.39 -11.72 -12.92
N SER A 149 4.46 -10.53 -13.55
CA SER A 149 3.32 -9.61 -13.63
C SER A 149 2.09 -10.39 -14.08
N PRO A 150 0.93 -10.28 -13.39
CA PRO A 150 -0.31 -10.83 -13.91
C PRO A 150 -0.51 -10.19 -15.28
N ARG A 151 -0.47 -11.00 -16.34
CA ARG A 151 -0.79 -10.52 -17.68
C ARG A 151 -2.20 -9.95 -17.62
N GLU A 152 -2.40 -8.80 -18.26
CA GLU A 152 -3.73 -8.33 -18.59
C GLU A 152 -4.38 -9.43 -19.43
N ASP A 153 -5.39 -10.11 -18.88
CA ASP A 153 -6.24 -11.01 -19.63
C ASP A 153 -7.05 -10.17 -20.62
N SER A 154 -6.45 -9.87 -21.77
CA SER A 154 -7.20 -9.42 -22.94
C SER A 154 -7.83 -10.66 -23.57
N SER A 155 -9.06 -10.93 -23.13
CA SER A 155 -10.13 -11.49 -23.94
C SER A 155 -10.03 -11.04 -25.40
N THR A 156 -9.65 -11.96 -26.29
CA THR A 156 -10.05 -11.94 -27.71
C THR A 156 -10.10 -13.38 -28.19
N GLN A 157 -11.16 -14.10 -27.80
CA GLN A 157 -11.71 -15.12 -28.69
C GLN A 157 -12.36 -14.39 -29.86
N ARG A 158 -11.63 -14.19 -30.95
CA ARG A 158 -12.23 -13.96 -32.26
C ARG A 158 -12.45 -15.32 -32.90
N ASN A 159 -13.63 -15.89 -32.66
CA ASN A 159 -14.18 -16.92 -33.54
C ASN A 159 -14.39 -16.27 -34.91
N VAL A 160 -13.56 -16.64 -35.88
CA VAL A 160 -13.87 -16.43 -37.29
C VAL A 160 -14.32 -17.79 -37.81
N SER A 161 -15.63 -17.92 -37.99
CA SER A 161 -16.24 -18.97 -38.80
C SER A 161 -17.31 -18.30 -39.65
N SER A 162 -16.98 -18.06 -40.91
CA SER A 162 -17.89 -17.90 -42.05
C SER A 162 -17.06 -18.12 -43.31
#